data_AF-A0A2S7K7P2-F1
#
_entry.id   AF-A0A2S7K7P2-F1
#
_cell.length_a   1.000
_cell.length_b   1.000
_cell.length_c   1.000
_cell.angle_alpha   90.00
_cell.angle_beta   90.00
_cell.angle_gamma   90.00
#
_symmetry.space_group_name_H-M   'P 1'
#
loop_
_entity.id
_entity.type
_entity.pdbx_description
1 polymer ?
#
loop_
_entity_poly.entity_id
_entity_poly.type
_entity_poly.pdbx_seq_one_letter_code
_entity_poly.pdbx_strand_id
1 'polypeptide(L)'
;MFDFDPTGGWLALAAVAYVAFMIGRMSAAKGETAGEREMRRMQEEQAAEDAFASLSPSVQADVDQLLAEKKIIEAVKVIRENTGKGLKESKDVVDQRRKQFAS
;
A
#
# COMPACT_ATOMS: atom_id res chain seq x y z
N MET A 1 -31.96 19.50 27.06
CA MET A 1 -31.85 20.10 25.73
C MET A 1 -30.36 20.29 25.51
N PHE A 2 -29.71 19.42 24.73
CA PHE A 2 -28.26 19.45 24.52
C PHE A 2 -27.96 20.52 23.47
N ASP A 3 -27.38 21.63 23.90
CA ASP A 3 -26.98 22.74 23.04
C ASP A 3 -25.69 22.32 22.29
N PHE A 4 -25.84 21.93 21.04
CA PHE A 4 -24.73 21.52 20.18
C PHE A 4 -24.17 22.79 19.53
N ASP A 5 -23.23 23.45 20.21
CA ASP A 5 -22.54 24.60 19.65
C ASP A 5 -21.80 24.17 18.36
N PRO A 6 -22.04 24.84 17.22
CA PRO A 6 -21.51 24.44 15.91
C PRO A 6 -19.97 24.49 15.83
N THR A 7 -19.29 25.07 16.83
CA THR A 7 -17.82 25.04 16.93
C THR A 7 -17.28 23.79 17.64
N GLY A 8 -18.07 23.15 18.51
CA GLY A 8 -17.64 21.96 19.28
C GLY A 8 -17.60 20.67 18.46
N GLY A 9 -18.47 20.55 17.45
CA GLY A 9 -18.54 19.36 16.59
C GLY A 9 -17.29 19.16 15.73
N TRP A 10 -16.75 20.25 15.18
CA TRP A 10 -15.51 20.21 14.40
C TRP A 10 -14.28 19.90 15.25
N LEU A 11 -14.25 20.36 16.50
CA LEU A 11 -13.17 20.04 17.45
C LEU A 11 -13.19 18.56 17.86
N ALA A 12 -14.37 17.97 18.05
CA ALA A 12 -14.50 16.54 18.33
C ALA A 12 -13.99 15.68 17.16
N LEU A 13 -14.35 16.03 15.93
CA LEU A 13 -13.85 15.35 14.74
C LEU A 13 -12.34 15.56 14.53
N ALA A 14 -11.83 16.76 14.77
CA ALA A 14 -10.41 17.06 14.70
C ALA A 14 -9.61 16.29 15.76
N ALA A 15 -10.14 16.13 16.98
CA ALA A 15 -9.51 15.34 18.03
C ALA A 15 -9.44 13.85 17.67
N VAL A 16 -10.52 13.29 17.11
CA VAL A 16 -10.54 11.89 16.63
C VAL A 16 -9.57 11.69 15.46
N ALA A 17 -9.55 12.62 14.50
CA ALA A 17 -8.61 12.59 13.39
C ALA A 17 -7.15 12.74 13.86
N TYR A 18 -6.90 13.58 14.85
CA TYR A 18 -5.57 13.79 15.45
C TYR A 18 -5.07 12.55 16.18
N VAL A 19 -5.94 11.87 16.94
CA VAL A 19 -5.61 10.60 17.61
C VAL A 19 -5.34 9.49 16.58
N ALA A 20 -6.16 9.38 15.53
CA ALA A 20 -5.93 8.45 14.43
C ALA A 20 -4.59 8.72 13.71
N PHE A 21 -4.25 9.99 13.50
CA PHE A 21 -2.98 10.41 12.91
C PHE A 21 -1.78 10.15 13.82
N MET A 22 -1.93 10.35 15.14
CA MET A 22 -0.90 10.05 16.14
C MET A 22 -0.60 8.55 16.25
N ILE A 23 -1.63 7.70 16.13
CA ILE A 23 -1.46 6.24 16.08
C ILE A 23 -0.65 5.84 14.82
N GLY A 24 -0.92 6.46 13.67
CA GLY A 24 -0.15 6.22 12.44
C GLY A 24 1.30 6.71 12.48
N ARG A 25 1.59 7.77 13.26
CA ARG A 25 2.93 8.38 13.32
C ARG A 25 3.93 7.67 14.22
N MET A 26 3.49 6.88 15.21
CA MET A 26 4.42 6.13 16.07
C MET A 26 5.03 4.88 15.41
N SER A 27 4.55 4.47 14.22
CA SER A 27 5.17 3.37 13.45
C SER A 27 6.38 3.78 12.59
N ALA A 28 6.81 5.04 12.64
CA ALA A 28 7.86 5.56 11.75
C ALA A 28 9.16 6.00 12.46
N ALA A 29 9.32 5.76 13.76
CA ALA A 29 10.48 6.26 14.49
C ALA A 29 11.04 5.25 15.51
N LYS A 30 11.65 4.16 15.04
CA LYS A 30 12.66 3.45 15.82
C LYS A 30 13.68 2.84 14.89
N GLY A 31 14.94 3.27 15.04
CA GLY A 31 16.05 2.91 14.15
C GLY A 31 16.26 1.41 14.09
N GLU A 32 16.25 0.88 12.86
CA GLU A 32 16.22 -0.55 12.58
C GLU A 32 17.64 -1.11 12.49
N THR A 33 17.91 -2.12 13.31
CA THR A 33 19.08 -2.98 13.21
C THR A 33 19.08 -3.72 11.86
N ALA A 34 20.25 -4.08 11.33
CA ALA A 34 20.38 -4.65 9.98
C ALA A 34 19.51 -5.91 9.74
N GLY A 35 19.23 -6.70 10.79
CA GLY A 35 18.34 -7.88 10.72
C GLY A 35 16.84 -7.55 10.68
N GLU A 36 16.40 -6.46 11.30
CA GLU A 36 14.98 -6.01 11.22
C GLU A 36 14.64 -5.46 9.84
N ARG A 37 15.61 -4.83 9.15
CA ARG A 37 15.42 -4.35 7.77
C ARG A 37 15.21 -5.48 6.78
N GLU A 38 15.88 -6.60 6.99
CA GLU A 38 15.73 -7.79 6.15
C GLU A 38 14.35 -8.42 6.37
N MET A 39 13.92 -8.59 7.63
CA MET A 39 12.57 -9.04 7.95
C MET A 39 11.49 -8.10 7.44
N ARG A 40 11.69 -6.78 7.52
CA ARG A 40 10.74 -5.79 7.00
C ARG A 40 10.68 -5.79 5.48
N ARG A 41 11.81 -5.94 4.78
CA ARG A 41 11.84 -6.13 3.33
C ARG A 41 11.11 -7.40 2.92
N MET A 42 11.36 -8.52 3.61
CA MET A 42 10.63 -9.77 3.36
C MET A 42 9.13 -9.61 3.62
N GLN A 43 8.73 -8.88 4.67
CA GLN A 43 7.32 -8.58 4.94
C GLN A 43 6.69 -7.63 3.92
N GLU A 44 7.42 -6.60 3.48
CA GLU A 44 6.97 -5.69 2.42
C GLU A 44 6.86 -6.44 1.09
N GLU A 45 7.79 -7.36 0.84
CA GLU A 45 7.78 -8.24 -0.32
C GLU A 45 6.59 -9.21 -0.28
N GLN A 46 6.36 -9.87 0.85
CA GLN A 46 5.21 -10.75 1.05
C GLN A 46 3.90 -9.98 0.99
N ALA A 47 3.81 -8.79 1.58
CA ALA A 47 2.59 -7.98 1.54
C ALA A 47 2.28 -7.47 0.12
N ALA A 48 3.30 -7.23 -0.71
CA ALA A 48 3.13 -6.93 -2.12
C ALA A 48 2.66 -8.16 -2.92
N GLU A 49 3.20 -9.34 -2.62
CA GLU A 49 2.73 -10.61 -3.19
C GLU A 49 1.29 -10.92 -2.78
N ASP A 50 0.94 -10.78 -1.51
CA ASP A 50 -0.42 -11.00 -1.00
C ASP A 50 -1.40 -9.98 -1.59
N ALA A 51 -0.98 -8.72 -1.74
CA ALA A 51 -1.76 -7.70 -2.43
C ALA A 51 -1.98 -8.03 -3.92
N PHE A 52 -1.05 -8.74 -4.55
CA PHE A 52 -1.20 -9.24 -5.92
C PHE A 52 -2.06 -10.52 -5.96
N ALA A 53 -1.85 -11.45 -5.03
CA ALA A 53 -2.57 -12.71 -4.92
C ALA A 53 -4.05 -12.51 -4.55
N SER A 54 -4.37 -11.41 -3.87
CA SER A 54 -5.75 -10.98 -3.60
C SER A 54 -6.47 -10.38 -4.80
N LEU A 55 -5.77 -10.09 -5.91
CA LEU A 55 -6.40 -9.70 -7.18
C LEU A 55 -7.08 -10.91 -7.83
N SER A 56 -8.07 -10.67 -8.67
CA SER A 56 -8.72 -11.76 -9.41
C SER A 56 -7.73 -12.47 -10.34
N PRO A 57 -7.90 -13.78 -10.60
CA PRO A 57 -6.98 -14.55 -11.45
C PRO A 57 -6.83 -13.98 -12.86
N SER A 58 -7.88 -13.35 -13.40
CA SER A 58 -7.84 -12.68 -14.70
C SER A 58 -6.94 -11.45 -14.68
N VAL A 59 -6.99 -10.64 -13.62
CA VAL A 59 -6.15 -9.44 -13.47
C VAL A 59 -4.70 -9.81 -13.25
N GLN A 60 -4.43 -10.92 -12.54
CA GLN A 60 -3.07 -11.43 -12.38
C GLN A 60 -2.47 -11.84 -13.74
N ALA A 61 -3.23 -12.58 -14.55
CA ALA A 61 -2.81 -12.97 -15.89
C ALA A 61 -2.56 -11.76 -16.81
N ASP A 62 -3.41 -10.74 -16.74
CA ASP A 62 -3.22 -9.49 -17.48
C ASP A 62 -1.92 -8.79 -17.07
N VAL A 63 -1.64 -8.68 -15.76
CA VAL A 63 -0.40 -8.06 -15.27
C VAL A 63 0.84 -8.87 -15.69
N ASP A 64 0.78 -10.20 -15.59
CA ASP A 64 1.89 -11.08 -15.97
C ASP A 64 2.16 -11.00 -17.49
N GLN A 65 1.11 -10.90 -18.32
CA GLN A 65 1.24 -10.64 -19.75
C GLN A 65 1.86 -9.26 -20.03
N LEU A 66 1.41 -8.21 -19.35
CA LEU A 66 1.95 -6.87 -19.48
C LEU A 66 3.43 -6.80 -19.06
N LEU A 67 3.82 -7.56 -18.04
CA LEU A 67 5.21 -7.70 -17.61
C LEU A 67 6.06 -8.41 -18.67
N ALA A 68 5.56 -9.48 -19.29
CA ALA A 68 6.22 -10.18 -20.39
C ALA A 68 6.42 -9.27 -21.62
N GLU A 69 5.43 -8.42 -21.91
CA GLU A 69 5.49 -7.41 -22.97
C GLU A 69 6.33 -6.17 -22.60
N LYS A 70 6.94 -6.13 -21.40
CA LYS A 70 7.69 -4.99 -20.83
C LYS A 70 6.86 -3.71 -20.67
N LYS A 71 5.53 -3.81 -20.64
CA LYS A 71 4.59 -2.71 -20.46
C LYS A 71 4.34 -2.38 -18.98
N ILE A 72 5.40 -1.97 -18.29
CA ILE A 72 5.38 -1.70 -16.84
C ILE A 72 4.33 -0.65 -16.45
N ILE A 73 4.14 0.40 -17.25
CA ILE A 73 3.19 1.47 -16.95
C ILE A 73 1.75 0.96 -16.95
N GLU A 74 1.40 0.06 -17.88
CA GLU A 74 0.07 -0.54 -17.96
C GLU A 74 -0.17 -1.50 -16.79
N ALA A 75 0.83 -2.31 -16.42
CA ALA A 75 0.75 -3.16 -15.24
C ALA A 75 0.51 -2.35 -13.94
N VAL A 76 1.23 -1.23 -13.77
CA VAL A 76 1.05 -0.33 -12.62
C VAL A 76 -0.36 0.26 -12.59
N LYS A 77 -0.91 0.61 -13.76
CA LYS A 77 -2.26 1.14 -13.89
C LYS A 77 -3.31 0.10 -13.46
N VAL A 78 -3.18 -1.14 -13.94
CA VAL A 78 -4.09 -2.25 -13.61
C VAL A 78 -4.10 -2.53 -12.10
N ILE A 79 -2.91 -2.61 -11.47
CA ILE A 79 -2.83 -2.81 -10.02
C ILE A 79 -3.45 -1.63 -9.26
N ARG A 80 -3.17 -0.40 -9.69
CA ARG A 80 -3.73 0.81 -9.06
C ARG A 80 -5.26 0.86 -9.14
N GLU A 81 -5.83 0.52 -10.29
CA GLU A 81 -7.29 0.53 -10.51
C GLU A 81 -8.00 -0.54 -9.67
N ASN A 82 -7.35 -1.69 -9.42
CA ASN A 82 -7.94 -2.77 -8.63
C ASN A 82 -7.68 -2.67 -7.12
N THR A 83 -6.54 -2.11 -6.69
CA THR A 83 -6.18 -2.01 -5.27
C THR A 83 -6.45 -0.64 -4.65
N GLY A 84 -6.63 0.42 -5.46
CA GLY A 84 -6.77 1.79 -4.98
C GLY A 84 -5.50 2.37 -4.32
N LYS A 85 -4.39 1.64 -4.38
CA LYS A 85 -3.10 2.01 -3.76
C LYS A 85 -2.45 3.22 -4.46
N GLY A 86 -1.53 3.87 -3.74
CA GLY A 86 -0.79 5.01 -4.26
C GLY A 86 0.13 4.62 -5.42
N LEU A 87 0.48 5.57 -6.30
CA LEU A 87 1.33 5.32 -7.48
C LEU A 87 2.66 4.64 -7.14
N LYS A 88 3.24 5.01 -5.98
CA LYS A 88 4.48 4.41 -5.47
C LYS A 88 4.29 2.93 -5.13
N GLU A 89 3.25 2.61 -4.38
CA GLU A 89 2.95 1.24 -3.96
C GLU A 89 2.64 0.34 -5.16
N SER A 90 1.86 0.84 -6.12
CA SER A 90 1.56 0.09 -7.35
C SER A 90 2.82 -0.18 -8.17
N LYS A 91 3.75 0.79 -8.23
CA LYS A 91 5.05 0.59 -8.89
C LYS A 91 5.90 -0.44 -8.18
N ASP A 92 5.97 -0.38 -6.86
CA ASP A 92 6.80 -1.29 -6.06
C ASP A 92 6.32 -2.75 -6.21
N VAL A 93 4.99 -2.99 -6.22
CA VAL A 93 4.41 -4.32 -6.47
C VAL A 93 4.79 -4.84 -7.86
N VAL A 94 4.68 -4.01 -8.90
CA VAL A 94 5.03 -4.41 -10.28
C VAL A 94 6.52 -4.68 -10.43
N ASP A 95 7.38 -3.83 -9.85
CA ASP A 95 8.84 -4.01 -9.90
C ASP A 95 9.26 -5.30 -9.20
N GLN A 96 8.60 -5.66 -8.10
CA GLN A 96 8.89 -6.88 -7.37
C GLN A 96 8.40 -8.13 -8.13
N ARG A 97 7.19 -8.09 -8.68
CA ARG A 97 6.67 -9.17 -9.54
C ARG A 97 7.56 -9.39 -10.77
N ARG A 98 8.04 -8.30 -11.37
CA ARG A 98 9.01 -8.34 -12.47
C ARG A 98 10.31 -9.05 -12.08
N LYS A 99 10.83 -8.83 -10.87
CA LYS A 99 12.05 -9.51 -10.40
C LYS A 99 11.84 -11.02 -10.27
N GLN A 100 10.66 -11.45 -9.83
CA GLN A 100 10.32 -12.88 -9.70
C GLN A 100 10.20 -13.57 -11.07
N PHE A 101 9.64 -12.89 -12.06
CA PHE A 101 9.56 -13.38 -13.44
C PHE A 101 10.92 -13.42 -14.17
N ALA A 102 11.89 -12.64 -13.70
CA ALA A 102 13.21 -12.53 -14.31
C ALA A 102 14.27 -13.45 -13.64
N SER A 103 13.87 -14.22 -12.62
CA SER A 103 14.71 -15.22 -11.94
C SER A 103 14.40 -16.63 -12.44
#